data_AF-A0AAD5XPX8-F1
#
_entry.id   AF-A0AAD5XPX8-F1
#
_cell.length_a   1.000
_cell.length_b   1.000
_cell.length_c   1.000
_cell.angle_alpha   90.00
_cell.angle_beta   90.00
_cell.angle_gamma   90.00
#
_symmetry.space_group_name_H-M   'P 1'
#
loop_
_entity.id
_entity.type
_entity.pdbx_description
1 polymer ?
#
loop_
_entity_poly.entity_id
_entity_poly.type
_entity_poly.pdbx_seq_one_letter_code
_entity_poly.pdbx_strand_id
1 'polypeptide(L)'
;MLGLLLCTLFLFAVGVLTGAAQSLLLPPTCSQPRTRVEFRELDESQRQAYLSAVGCLRQYPSQLPFNGSRSFYDDLVAVHLNNVAKAHDVAAFLPWHRPFIAFFEVALSQFCGYTGTLPYWDWSYDSQQPERSPLFTDAYFGGNGDTANNSCLETGPFAGESAIYPQPHCLSRGFFFGDNNGTGDMMGAQYSPIEMEWVLRHTTYDAFRQALENHPHNMLHTALGGDMLGLVSSVNDPIFWLHHCNLDRWWARWQLANPDVGDTYSGNVESGMNDNNASLTDLMHYSGIHPDITVESVMNFTNGLDGLLCYTYSDSIGNPNITNTELQTPITDDRIPVLPGTNTDAPTRRRRSHGLRRRSSSTTPTKSKSITPPPTDRSSPLLSAHARLSASTIAAKNMSAAQVSRIRAQEVKVDVFLERVNAAGWRSHAAIGQWVPEPGSFVGFEEWKRKVDALLDAIGLPPP
;
A
#
# COMPACT_ATOMS: atom_id res chain seq x y z
N MET A 1 -43.08 50.43 -55.36
CA MET A 1 -41.67 50.04 -55.43
C MET A 1 -41.13 50.17 -54.01
N LEU A 2 -41.07 49.11 -53.20
CA LEU A 2 -39.99 48.08 -53.18
C LEU A 2 -38.62 48.74 -53.33
N GLY A 3 -37.62 48.61 -52.45
CA GLY A 3 -37.39 47.80 -51.24
C GLY A 3 -36.02 48.25 -50.68
N LEU A 4 -35.41 47.68 -49.65
CA LEU A 4 -35.72 46.57 -48.76
C LEU A 4 -34.69 46.74 -47.61
N LEU A 5 -35.15 46.93 -46.36
CA LEU A 5 -34.30 46.84 -45.18
C LEU A 5 -33.88 45.37 -45.02
N LEU A 6 -32.58 45.09 -45.06
CA LEU A 6 -32.03 43.78 -44.71
C LEU A 6 -32.01 43.63 -43.19
N CYS A 7 -33.10 43.04 -42.68
CA CYS A 7 -33.20 42.48 -41.34
C CYS A 7 -32.58 41.08 -41.38
N THR A 8 -31.35 40.91 -40.89
CA THR A 8 -30.74 39.58 -40.73
C THR A 8 -31.25 38.97 -39.42
N LEU A 9 -32.19 38.03 -39.53
CA LEU A 9 -32.53 37.09 -38.47
C LEU A 9 -31.30 36.25 -38.11
N PHE A 10 -30.76 36.43 -36.91
CA PHE A 10 -29.99 35.37 -36.27
C PHE A 10 -30.98 34.36 -35.68
N LEU A 11 -31.19 33.26 -36.40
CA LEU A 11 -31.84 32.06 -35.87
C LEU A 11 -30.92 31.50 -34.77
N PHE A 12 -31.34 31.64 -33.51
CA PHE A 12 -30.84 30.80 -32.42
C PHE A 12 -31.30 29.37 -32.69
N ALA A 13 -30.46 28.59 -33.36
CA ALA A 13 -30.57 27.14 -33.29
C ALA A 13 -30.17 26.73 -31.86
N VAL A 14 -31.16 26.53 -31.00
CA VAL A 14 -30.97 25.77 -29.76
C VAL A 14 -30.69 24.33 -30.20
N GLY A 15 -29.41 24.03 -30.41
CA GLY A 15 -28.94 22.67 -30.57
C GLY A 15 -29.21 21.93 -29.27
N VAL A 16 -30.19 21.03 -29.30
CA VAL A 16 -30.39 20.03 -28.26
C VAL A 16 -29.13 19.17 -28.27
N LEU A 17 -28.22 19.42 -27.31
CA LEU A 17 -27.11 18.54 -27.00
C LEU A 17 -27.69 17.24 -26.45
N THR A 18 -28.00 16.30 -27.35
CA THR A 18 -28.18 14.91 -26.98
C THR A 18 -26.84 14.41 -26.46
N GLY A 19 -26.78 14.13 -25.15
CA GLY A 19 -25.62 13.56 -24.48
C GLY A 19 -25.28 12.20 -25.09
N ALA A 20 -24.38 12.20 -26.05
CA ALA A 20 -23.60 11.02 -26.39
C ALA A 20 -22.46 10.97 -25.38
N ALA A 21 -22.33 9.85 -24.67
CA ALA A 21 -21.17 9.55 -23.86
C ALA A 21 -19.92 9.82 -24.71
N GLN A 22 -19.09 10.77 -24.29
CA GLN A 22 -17.79 10.99 -24.92
C GLN A 22 -16.91 9.80 -24.56
N SER A 23 -16.90 8.79 -25.43
CA SER A 23 -15.90 7.73 -25.37
C SER A 23 -14.51 8.37 -25.45
N LEU A 24 -13.62 7.96 -24.54
CA LEU A 24 -12.23 8.41 -24.46
C LEU A 24 -11.54 8.19 -25.82
N LEU A 25 -11.27 9.25 -26.58
CA LEU A 25 -10.48 9.17 -27.80
C LEU A 25 -9.00 9.24 -27.44
N LEU A 26 -8.35 8.08 -27.35
CA LEU A 26 -6.91 7.96 -27.13
C LEU A 26 -6.18 7.72 -28.46
N PRO A 27 -4.99 8.30 -28.65
CA PRO A 27 -4.19 8.05 -29.84
C PRO A 27 -3.73 6.57 -29.87
N PRO A 28 -3.81 5.89 -31.04
CA PRO A 28 -3.75 4.43 -31.14
C PRO A 28 -2.37 3.80 -30.88
N THR A 29 -1.32 4.57 -30.56
CA THR A 29 0.02 4.04 -30.25
C THR A 29 0.77 5.00 -29.32
N CYS A 30 1.39 4.45 -28.28
CA CYS A 30 2.25 5.21 -27.39
C CYS A 30 3.57 5.53 -28.07
N SER A 31 3.77 6.80 -28.44
CA SER A 31 5.00 7.28 -29.08
C SER A 31 5.97 7.95 -28.10
N GLN A 32 5.46 8.44 -26.97
CA GLN A 32 6.22 9.13 -25.94
C GLN A 32 5.61 8.80 -24.56
N PRO A 33 6.06 7.71 -23.91
CA PRO A 33 5.61 7.37 -22.56
C PRO A 33 5.89 8.51 -21.58
N ARG A 34 4.89 8.92 -20.80
CA ARG A 34 5.08 9.94 -19.75
C ARG A 34 5.63 9.30 -18.48
N THR A 35 6.56 9.95 -17.79
CA THR A 35 7.12 9.38 -16.56
C THR A 35 6.29 9.78 -15.35
N ARG A 36 5.69 8.81 -14.67
CA ARG A 36 5.14 8.96 -13.32
C ARG A 36 6.31 9.04 -12.33
N VAL A 37 6.33 10.08 -11.51
CA VAL A 37 7.47 10.44 -10.66
C VAL A 37 7.13 10.33 -9.19
N GLU A 38 8.15 10.18 -8.35
CA GLU A 38 7.96 10.16 -6.90
C GLU A 38 7.50 11.57 -6.45
N PHE A 39 6.57 11.66 -5.50
CA PHE A 39 5.98 12.94 -5.09
C PHE A 39 7.02 14.01 -4.64
N ARG A 40 8.16 13.59 -4.10
CA ARG A 40 9.27 14.45 -3.66
C ARG A 40 10.17 14.89 -4.82
N GLU A 41 10.11 14.23 -5.97
CA GLU A 41 10.79 14.65 -7.21
C GLU A 41 10.04 15.78 -7.94
N LEU A 42 8.74 15.94 -7.67
CA LEU A 42 7.97 17.09 -8.14
C LEU A 42 8.50 18.38 -7.52
N ASP A 43 8.48 19.46 -8.29
CA ASP A 43 8.63 20.80 -7.71
C ASP A 43 7.36 21.23 -6.96
N GLU A 44 7.46 22.31 -6.19
CA GLU A 44 6.34 22.76 -5.37
C GLU A 44 5.10 23.16 -6.19
N SER A 45 5.30 23.76 -7.37
CA SER A 45 4.18 24.14 -8.23
C SER A 45 3.44 22.91 -8.76
N GLN A 46 4.18 21.85 -9.08
CA GLN A 46 3.63 20.59 -9.54
C GLN A 46 2.89 19.84 -8.42
N ARG A 47 3.44 19.81 -7.20
CA ARG A 47 2.76 19.24 -6.03
C ARG A 47 1.42 19.93 -5.77
N GLN A 48 1.42 21.27 -5.75
CA GLN A 48 0.20 22.04 -5.53
C GLN A 48 -0.80 21.89 -6.69
N ALA A 49 -0.33 21.80 -7.94
CA ALA A 49 -1.19 21.53 -9.10
C ALA A 49 -1.90 20.18 -8.99
N TYR A 50 -1.19 19.13 -8.56
CA TYR A 50 -1.79 17.81 -8.32
C TYR A 50 -2.86 17.88 -7.22
N LEU A 51 -2.51 18.41 -6.05
CA LEU A 51 -3.44 18.50 -4.91
C LEU A 51 -4.69 19.34 -5.23
N SER A 52 -4.51 20.45 -5.96
CA SER A 52 -5.62 21.29 -6.42
C SER A 52 -6.53 20.55 -7.39
N ALA A 53 -5.97 19.74 -8.30
CA ALA A 53 -6.76 18.93 -9.22
C ALA A 53 -7.56 17.85 -8.48
N VAL A 54 -6.99 17.22 -7.46
CA VAL A 54 -7.72 16.26 -6.61
C VAL A 54 -8.87 16.97 -5.87
N GLY A 55 -8.61 18.12 -5.26
CA GLY A 55 -9.64 18.93 -4.61
C GLY A 55 -10.76 19.35 -5.57
N CYS A 56 -10.40 19.74 -6.80
CA CYS A 56 -11.37 19.99 -7.86
C CYS A 56 -12.23 18.75 -8.18
N LEU A 57 -11.63 17.57 -8.31
CA LEU A 57 -12.38 16.35 -8.66
C LEU A 57 -13.38 15.94 -7.57
N ARG A 58 -13.06 16.25 -6.30
CA ARG A 58 -13.98 16.09 -5.16
C ARG A 58 -15.19 17.02 -5.20
N GLN A 59 -15.14 18.08 -6.00
CA GLN A 59 -16.24 19.04 -6.19
C GLN A 59 -16.89 18.91 -7.57
N TYR A 60 -16.19 18.32 -8.55
CA TYR A 60 -16.71 18.14 -9.89
C TYR A 60 -17.94 17.23 -9.85
N PRO A 61 -19.12 17.63 -10.38
CA PRO A 61 -20.34 16.86 -10.23
C PRO A 61 -20.21 15.40 -10.68
N SER A 62 -20.83 14.49 -9.93
CA SER A 62 -20.94 13.08 -10.31
C SER A 62 -21.46 12.94 -11.75
N GLN A 63 -20.85 12.01 -12.49
CA GLN A 63 -21.20 11.67 -13.87
C GLN A 63 -21.81 10.26 -13.98
N LEU A 64 -21.73 9.45 -12.93
CA LEU A 64 -22.27 8.09 -12.90
C LEU A 64 -23.55 8.02 -12.05
N PRO A 65 -24.51 7.14 -12.40
CA PRO A 65 -25.82 7.10 -11.74
C PRO A 65 -25.77 6.35 -10.39
N PHE A 66 -24.74 6.58 -9.57
CA PHE A 66 -24.64 5.97 -8.24
C PHE A 66 -25.43 6.75 -7.21
N ASN A 67 -26.23 6.04 -6.43
CA ASN A 67 -27.02 6.67 -5.38
C ASN A 67 -26.12 7.28 -4.31
N GLY A 68 -26.32 8.56 -4.02
CA GLY A 68 -25.57 9.32 -3.02
C GLY A 68 -24.32 10.01 -3.54
N SER A 69 -23.74 9.60 -4.68
CA SER A 69 -22.54 10.25 -5.25
C SER A 69 -22.81 11.72 -5.56
N ARG A 70 -21.98 12.61 -4.98
CA ARG A 70 -22.10 14.06 -5.15
C ARG A 70 -21.09 14.56 -6.17
N SER A 71 -19.93 13.93 -6.24
CA SER A 71 -18.84 14.29 -7.12
C SER A 71 -18.33 13.11 -7.96
N PHE A 72 -17.52 13.39 -8.98
CA PHE A 72 -16.85 12.36 -9.75
C PHE A 72 -15.82 11.60 -8.89
N TYR A 73 -15.28 12.24 -7.85
CA TYR A 73 -14.47 11.51 -6.87
C TYR A 73 -15.31 10.48 -6.11
N ASP A 74 -16.53 10.82 -5.69
CA ASP A 74 -17.46 9.87 -5.08
C ASP A 74 -17.79 8.71 -6.05
N ASP A 75 -17.91 8.98 -7.35
CA ASP A 75 -18.11 7.95 -8.38
C ASP A 75 -16.96 6.94 -8.40
N LEU A 76 -15.71 7.39 -8.31
CA LEU A 76 -14.53 6.52 -8.24
C LEU A 76 -14.55 5.64 -6.99
N VAL A 77 -14.97 6.19 -5.85
CA VAL A 77 -15.15 5.41 -4.61
C VAL A 77 -16.22 4.34 -4.82
N ALA A 78 -17.36 4.68 -5.45
CA ALA A 78 -18.43 3.74 -5.73
C ALA A 78 -18.01 2.64 -6.71
N VAL A 79 -17.24 2.97 -7.75
CA VAL A 79 -16.67 1.97 -8.68
C VAL A 79 -15.82 0.97 -7.92
N HIS A 80 -14.91 1.42 -7.06
CA HIS A 80 -14.07 0.53 -6.26
C HIS A 80 -14.91 -0.34 -5.31
N LEU A 81 -15.82 0.29 -4.56
CA LEU A 81 -16.75 -0.40 -3.64
C LEU A 81 -17.52 -1.53 -4.32
N ASN A 82 -18.03 -1.29 -5.53
CA ASN A 82 -18.82 -2.27 -6.28
C ASN A 82 -17.99 -3.42 -6.86
N ASN A 83 -16.66 -3.29 -6.92
CA ASN A 83 -15.76 -4.27 -7.52
C ASN A 83 -14.77 -4.91 -6.53
N VAL A 84 -14.88 -4.65 -5.22
CA VAL A 84 -13.94 -5.17 -4.20
C VAL A 84 -13.68 -6.67 -4.37
N ALA A 85 -14.72 -7.49 -4.50
CA ALA A 85 -14.60 -8.95 -4.62
C ALA A 85 -13.99 -9.44 -5.96
N LYS A 86 -13.88 -8.56 -6.95
CA LYS A 86 -13.29 -8.82 -8.27
C LYS A 86 -11.94 -8.14 -8.46
N ALA A 87 -11.55 -7.28 -7.50
CA ALA A 87 -10.33 -6.51 -7.53
C ALA A 87 -9.34 -6.88 -6.42
N HIS A 88 -9.74 -7.69 -5.42
CA HIS A 88 -8.90 -8.07 -4.27
C HIS A 88 -8.95 -9.57 -4.01
N ASP A 89 -7.85 -10.12 -3.50
CA ASP A 89 -7.63 -11.54 -3.22
C ASP A 89 -7.85 -12.43 -4.46
N VAL A 90 -7.66 -11.87 -5.65
CA VAL A 90 -7.87 -12.52 -6.94
C VAL A 90 -6.73 -12.23 -7.89
N ALA A 91 -6.58 -13.05 -8.93
CA ALA A 91 -5.59 -12.85 -9.98
C ALA A 91 -5.67 -11.43 -10.57
N ALA A 92 -6.87 -10.86 -10.66
CA ALA A 92 -7.12 -9.56 -11.27
C ALA A 92 -6.62 -8.36 -10.44
N PHE A 93 -6.09 -8.54 -9.21
CA PHE A 93 -5.71 -7.42 -8.33
C PHE A 93 -4.86 -6.34 -9.01
N LEU A 94 -3.71 -6.69 -9.58
CA LEU A 94 -2.84 -5.74 -10.27
C LEU A 94 -3.44 -5.19 -11.59
N PRO A 95 -3.92 -6.04 -12.52
CA PRO A 95 -4.49 -5.57 -13.78
C PRO A 95 -5.80 -4.80 -13.61
N TRP A 96 -6.54 -4.95 -12.51
CA TRP A 96 -7.73 -4.15 -12.23
C TRP A 96 -7.35 -2.74 -11.74
N HIS A 97 -6.38 -2.65 -10.82
CA HIS A 97 -5.97 -1.36 -10.26
C HIS A 97 -5.17 -0.47 -11.24
N ARG A 98 -4.40 -1.07 -12.17
CA ARG A 98 -3.62 -0.32 -13.18
C ARG A 98 -4.44 0.64 -14.07
N PRO A 99 -5.50 0.20 -14.76
CA PRO A 99 -6.38 1.10 -15.51
C PRO A 99 -7.24 1.96 -14.58
N PHE A 100 -7.59 1.49 -13.37
CA PHE A 100 -8.34 2.29 -12.40
C PHE A 100 -7.60 3.59 -12.03
N ILE A 101 -6.29 3.51 -11.74
CA ILE A 101 -5.48 4.72 -11.53
C ILE A 101 -5.31 5.54 -12.82
N ALA A 102 -5.29 4.92 -14.00
CA ALA A 102 -5.26 5.66 -15.27
C ALA A 102 -6.57 6.44 -15.53
N PHE A 103 -7.74 5.90 -15.14
CA PHE A 103 -9.01 6.63 -15.23
C PHE A 103 -9.03 7.84 -14.32
N PHE A 104 -8.46 7.73 -13.11
CA PHE A 104 -8.27 8.88 -12.23
C PHE A 104 -7.35 9.93 -12.86
N GLU A 105 -6.22 9.53 -13.44
CA GLU A 105 -5.30 10.43 -14.16
C GLU A 105 -5.99 11.19 -15.29
N VAL A 106 -6.78 10.48 -16.11
CA VAL A 106 -7.58 11.06 -17.19
C VAL A 106 -8.62 12.03 -16.65
N ALA A 107 -9.32 11.67 -15.56
CA ALA A 107 -10.33 12.52 -14.95
C ALA A 107 -9.73 13.82 -14.38
N LEU A 108 -8.57 13.75 -13.72
CA LEU A 108 -7.84 14.95 -13.27
C LEU A 108 -7.51 15.87 -14.46
N SER A 109 -7.11 15.29 -15.59
CA SER A 109 -6.78 16.06 -16.79
C SER A 109 -8.01 16.68 -17.45
N GLN A 110 -9.05 15.88 -17.70
CA GLN A 110 -10.23 16.29 -18.45
C GLN A 110 -11.16 17.23 -17.66
N PHE A 111 -11.35 16.97 -16.36
CA PHE A 111 -12.30 17.72 -15.55
C PHE A 111 -11.66 18.85 -14.76
N CYS A 112 -10.37 18.71 -14.43
CA CYS A 112 -9.67 19.64 -13.56
C CYS A 112 -8.43 20.27 -14.19
N GLY A 113 -8.16 20.03 -15.48
CA GLY A 113 -7.08 20.67 -16.23
C GLY A 113 -5.68 20.27 -15.76
N TYR A 114 -5.53 19.13 -15.05
CA TYR A 114 -4.23 18.66 -14.62
C TYR A 114 -3.38 18.23 -15.82
N THR A 115 -2.19 18.82 -15.94
CA THR A 115 -1.26 18.53 -17.04
C THR A 115 -0.10 17.65 -16.62
N GLY A 116 0.04 17.32 -15.33
CA GLY A 116 1.09 16.43 -14.84
C GLY A 116 0.78 14.95 -15.09
N THR A 117 1.64 14.07 -14.58
CA THR A 117 1.38 12.63 -14.46
C THR A 117 0.98 12.31 -13.02
N LEU A 118 0.42 11.13 -12.76
CA LEU A 118 0.23 10.70 -11.38
C LEU A 118 1.57 10.59 -10.63
N PRO A 119 1.70 11.22 -9.45
CA PRO A 119 2.80 10.92 -8.56
C PRO A 119 2.58 9.58 -7.86
N TYR A 120 3.66 9.01 -7.34
CA TYR A 120 3.60 7.90 -6.40
C TYR A 120 4.31 8.26 -5.08
N TRP A 121 3.92 7.56 -4.01
CA TRP A 121 4.61 7.63 -2.73
C TRP A 121 5.53 6.41 -2.61
N ASP A 122 6.85 6.62 -2.56
CA ASP A 122 7.77 5.53 -2.23
C ASP A 122 7.83 5.32 -0.71
N TRP A 123 6.84 4.59 -0.20
CA TRP A 123 6.73 4.21 1.21
C TRP A 123 7.90 3.35 1.70
N SER A 124 8.63 2.66 0.82
CA SER A 124 9.83 1.91 1.23
C SER A 124 10.97 2.82 1.66
N TYR A 125 11.02 4.05 1.14
CA TYR A 125 11.99 5.04 1.58
C TYR A 125 11.66 5.59 2.99
N ASP A 126 10.37 5.75 3.29
CA ASP A 126 9.92 6.30 4.57
C ASP A 126 9.74 5.21 5.65
N SER A 127 10.03 3.95 5.33
CA SER A 127 9.63 2.78 6.13
C SER A 127 10.18 2.74 7.55
N GLN A 128 11.19 3.55 7.89
CA GLN A 128 11.70 3.65 9.25
C GLN A 128 10.81 4.52 10.15
N GLN A 129 10.22 5.58 9.59
CA GLN A 129 9.33 6.54 10.26
C GLN A 129 8.27 7.06 9.25
N PRO A 130 7.34 6.19 8.79
CA PRO A 130 6.39 6.54 7.74
C PRO A 130 5.48 7.71 8.14
N GLU A 131 5.18 7.83 9.43
CA GLU A 131 4.37 8.89 10.03
C GLU A 131 5.01 10.27 9.92
N ARG A 132 6.33 10.32 9.64
CA ARG A 132 7.11 11.54 9.41
C ARG A 132 7.37 11.82 7.94
N SER A 133 6.75 11.06 7.04
CA SER A 133 6.86 11.32 5.60
C SER A 133 6.53 12.79 5.31
N PRO A 134 7.29 13.48 4.44
CA PRO A 134 6.99 14.86 4.09
C PRO A 134 5.62 15.00 3.40
N LEU A 135 5.03 13.90 2.92
CA LEU A 135 3.67 13.87 2.38
C LEU A 135 2.62 14.18 3.46
N PHE A 136 2.86 13.80 4.72
CA PHE A 136 1.93 13.94 5.84
C PHE A 136 2.13 15.27 6.58
N THR A 137 2.11 16.37 5.83
CA THR A 137 2.19 17.73 6.36
C THR A 137 0.96 18.54 5.97
N ASP A 138 0.74 19.65 6.67
CA ASP A 138 -0.34 20.60 6.39
C ASP A 138 -0.27 21.23 4.99
N ALA A 139 0.90 21.16 4.34
CA ALA A 139 1.09 21.63 2.98
C ALA A 139 0.56 20.65 1.92
N TYR A 140 0.41 19.35 2.25
CA TYR A 140 0.15 18.30 1.26
C TYR A 140 -1.01 17.38 1.61
N PHE A 141 -0.81 16.23 2.25
CA PHE A 141 -1.93 15.29 2.47
C PHE A 141 -2.55 15.41 3.86
N GLY A 142 -2.00 16.26 4.74
CA GLY A 142 -2.38 16.29 6.15
C GLY A 142 -1.79 15.12 6.92
N GLY A 143 -1.75 15.23 8.25
CA GLY A 143 -1.15 14.22 9.13
C GLY A 143 -2.11 13.10 9.53
N ASN A 144 -1.94 12.64 10.77
CA ASN A 144 -2.88 11.72 11.43
C ASN A 144 -4.21 12.43 11.73
N GLY A 145 -5.30 11.66 11.84
CA GLY A 145 -6.59 12.20 12.26
C GLY A 145 -6.67 12.45 13.77
N ASP A 146 -7.56 13.36 14.17
CA ASP A 146 -7.81 13.64 15.58
C ASP A 146 -8.64 12.52 16.23
N THR A 147 -7.99 11.71 17.07
CA THR A 147 -8.63 10.60 17.79
C THR A 147 -9.72 11.04 18.76
N ALA A 148 -9.74 12.32 19.19
CA ALA A 148 -10.84 12.88 19.98
C ALA A 148 -12.07 13.21 19.13
N ASN A 149 -11.90 13.28 17.80
CA ASN A 149 -12.91 13.68 16.83
C ASN A 149 -13.06 12.63 15.72
N ASN A 150 -13.37 11.39 16.09
CA ASN A 150 -13.58 10.26 15.16
C ASN A 150 -12.44 10.05 14.15
N SER A 151 -11.22 10.42 14.50
CA SER A 151 -10.05 10.36 13.62
C SER A 151 -10.20 11.20 12.35
N CYS A 152 -10.98 12.28 12.39
CA CYS A 152 -11.12 13.21 11.26
C CYS A 152 -9.78 13.87 10.91
N LEU A 153 -9.55 14.08 9.62
CA LEU A 153 -8.41 14.85 9.12
C LEU A 153 -8.63 16.36 9.36
N GLU A 154 -7.77 16.96 10.17
CA GLU A 154 -7.90 18.37 10.59
C GLU A 154 -6.92 19.33 9.89
N THR A 155 -5.90 18.80 9.20
CA THR A 155 -4.90 19.60 8.50
C THR A 155 -4.70 19.16 7.06
N GLY A 156 -4.07 20.03 6.26
CA GLY A 156 -3.91 19.82 4.82
C GLY A 156 -5.04 20.40 3.97
N PRO A 157 -4.87 20.40 2.64
CA PRO A 157 -5.86 20.82 1.65
C PRO A 157 -7.17 20.00 1.68
N PHE A 158 -7.15 18.82 2.29
CA PHE A 158 -8.31 17.92 2.40
C PHE A 158 -8.93 17.93 3.81
N ALA A 159 -8.49 18.82 4.70
CA ALA A 159 -9.06 18.97 6.04
C ALA A 159 -10.54 19.34 5.98
N GLY A 160 -11.35 18.71 6.83
CA GLY A 160 -12.80 18.96 6.90
C GLY A 160 -13.61 18.46 5.70
N GLU A 161 -12.98 17.78 4.75
CA GLU A 161 -13.68 17.07 3.67
C GLU A 161 -14.59 15.97 4.23
N SER A 162 -15.70 15.71 3.54
CA SER A 162 -16.63 14.62 3.88
C SER A 162 -16.57 13.51 2.85
N ALA A 163 -16.57 12.27 3.31
CA ALA A 163 -16.79 11.07 2.51
C ALA A 163 -18.25 10.63 2.64
N ILE A 164 -18.82 10.03 1.61
CA ILE A 164 -20.21 9.52 1.62
C ILE A 164 -20.32 8.00 1.69
N TYR A 165 -19.27 7.28 1.32
CA TYR A 165 -19.23 5.83 1.31
C TYR A 165 -18.32 5.32 2.42
N PRO A 166 -18.66 4.19 3.08
CA PRO A 166 -19.91 3.44 2.94
C PRO A 166 -21.13 4.17 3.51
N GLN A 167 -20.91 5.15 4.38
CA GLN A 167 -21.92 6.11 4.86
C GLN A 167 -21.29 7.49 5.07
N PRO A 168 -22.07 8.58 5.14
CA PRO A 168 -21.53 9.92 5.36
C PRO A 168 -20.71 10.07 6.64
N HIS A 169 -19.47 10.55 6.52
CA HIS A 169 -18.55 10.85 7.61
C HIS A 169 -17.48 11.86 7.18
N CYS A 170 -16.63 12.32 8.10
CA CYS A 170 -15.44 13.10 7.74
C CYS A 170 -14.38 12.19 7.12
N LEU A 171 -13.57 12.71 6.21
CA LEU A 171 -12.36 12.02 5.78
C LEU A 171 -11.47 11.76 7.01
N SER A 172 -11.01 10.52 7.18
CA SER A 172 -10.39 10.08 8.43
C SER A 172 -9.10 9.28 8.21
N ARG A 173 -8.15 9.44 9.15
CA ARG A 173 -6.91 8.64 9.24
C ARG A 173 -6.62 8.26 10.67
N GLY A 174 -6.04 7.08 10.87
CA GLY A 174 -5.57 6.62 12.16
C GLY A 174 -4.27 5.87 11.98
N PHE A 175 -3.13 6.54 12.13
CA PHE A 175 -1.82 5.91 12.00
C PHE A 175 -1.69 4.80 13.05
N PHE A 176 -1.82 3.54 12.66
CA PHE A 176 -1.96 2.41 13.59
C PHE A 176 -0.62 1.74 13.90
N PHE A 177 -0.54 1.17 15.11
CA PHE A 177 0.35 0.06 15.42
C PHE A 177 -0.41 -1.25 15.20
N GLY A 178 0.29 -2.36 14.96
CA GLY A 178 -0.30 -3.71 14.77
C GLY A 178 -1.12 -4.26 15.95
N ASP A 179 -1.47 -3.43 16.95
CA ASP A 179 -2.32 -3.75 18.10
C ASP A 179 -3.54 -2.83 18.26
N ASN A 180 -4.03 -2.14 17.21
CA ASN A 180 -5.32 -1.44 17.17
C ASN A 180 -5.58 -0.40 18.30
N ASN A 181 -4.59 0.00 19.12
CA ASN A 181 -4.83 0.72 20.37
C ASN A 181 -4.03 2.03 20.53
N GLY A 182 -3.77 2.75 19.43
CA GLY A 182 -3.18 4.09 19.48
C GLY A 182 -2.49 4.53 18.18
N THR A 183 -1.94 5.74 18.20
CA THR A 183 -1.04 6.25 17.15
C THR A 183 0.28 5.46 17.16
N GLY A 184 0.66 4.86 16.04
CA GLY A 184 1.82 3.96 15.91
C GLY A 184 2.84 4.39 14.86
N ASP A 185 3.83 3.52 14.64
CA ASP A 185 4.93 3.64 13.65
C ASP A 185 4.52 3.30 12.21
N MET A 186 3.20 3.25 11.96
CA MET A 186 2.60 2.88 10.69
C MET A 186 3.08 1.51 10.15
N MET A 187 3.55 0.57 11.00
CA MET A 187 3.96 -0.77 10.57
C MET A 187 5.04 -0.77 9.47
N GLY A 188 5.94 0.22 9.49
CA GLY A 188 6.92 0.47 8.42
C GLY A 188 7.77 -0.73 7.98
N ALA A 189 8.05 -1.67 8.88
CA ALA A 189 8.76 -2.91 8.55
C ALA A 189 8.09 -3.73 7.43
N GLN A 190 6.75 -3.70 7.32
CA GLN A 190 5.95 -4.49 6.39
C GLN A 190 5.98 -3.99 4.93
N TYR A 191 6.71 -2.92 4.67
CA TYR A 191 6.82 -2.34 3.34
C TYR A 191 8.17 -1.62 3.15
N SER A 192 9.17 -2.11 3.89
CA SER A 192 10.55 -1.66 3.87
C SER A 192 11.32 -2.13 2.62
N PRO A 193 12.53 -1.61 2.35
CA PRO A 193 13.33 -2.06 1.22
C PRO A 193 13.66 -3.55 1.28
N ILE A 194 13.87 -4.11 2.49
CA ILE A 194 14.12 -5.55 2.67
C ILE A 194 12.87 -6.39 2.37
N GLU A 195 11.69 -5.89 2.73
CA GLU A 195 10.43 -6.53 2.36
C GLU A 195 10.24 -6.53 0.85
N MET A 196 10.50 -5.40 0.19
CA MET A 196 10.41 -5.30 -1.26
C MET A 196 11.43 -6.19 -1.99
N GLU A 197 12.62 -6.41 -1.43
CA GLU A 197 13.54 -7.42 -1.94
C GLU A 197 12.97 -8.84 -1.87
N TRP A 198 12.20 -9.17 -0.84
CA TRP A 198 11.53 -10.47 -0.73
C TRP A 198 10.39 -10.58 -1.74
N VAL A 199 9.51 -9.57 -1.83
CA VAL A 199 8.39 -9.52 -2.79
C VAL A 199 8.90 -9.73 -4.22
N LEU A 200 9.96 -9.02 -4.64
CA LEU A 200 10.49 -9.08 -6.01
C LEU A 200 11.13 -10.42 -6.41
N ARG A 201 11.43 -11.31 -5.45
CA ARG A 201 12.07 -12.61 -5.73
C ARG A 201 11.09 -13.68 -6.20
N HIS A 202 9.78 -13.42 -6.14
CA HIS A 202 8.77 -14.36 -6.60
C HIS A 202 8.83 -14.50 -8.14
N THR A 203 8.84 -15.74 -8.63
CA THR A 203 9.09 -16.06 -10.04
C THR A 203 7.83 -16.37 -10.85
N THR A 204 6.66 -16.25 -10.25
CA THR A 204 5.37 -16.38 -10.94
C THR A 204 4.52 -15.15 -10.64
N TYR A 205 3.66 -14.78 -11.57
CA TYR A 205 2.75 -13.65 -11.40
C TYR A 205 1.92 -13.79 -10.13
N ASP A 206 1.27 -14.94 -9.92
CA ASP A 206 0.37 -15.11 -8.78
C ASP A 206 1.10 -15.04 -7.43
N ALA A 207 2.30 -15.63 -7.33
CA ALA A 207 3.08 -15.54 -6.09
C ALA A 207 3.59 -14.11 -5.82
N PHE A 208 4.02 -13.39 -6.86
CA PHE A 208 4.41 -11.98 -6.75
C PHE A 208 3.22 -11.10 -6.34
N ARG A 209 2.09 -11.23 -7.02
CA ARG A 209 0.85 -10.51 -6.73
C ARG A 209 0.40 -10.74 -5.29
N GLN A 210 0.32 -12.00 -4.85
CA GLN A 210 -0.07 -12.33 -3.48
C GLN A 210 0.89 -11.74 -2.45
N ALA A 211 2.21 -11.76 -2.71
CA ALA A 211 3.19 -11.17 -1.81
C ALA A 211 3.00 -9.65 -1.70
N LEU A 212 2.85 -8.95 -2.84
CA LEU A 212 2.65 -7.50 -2.89
C LEU A 212 1.30 -7.08 -2.26
N GLU A 213 0.23 -7.84 -2.51
CA GLU A 213 -1.10 -7.57 -1.98
C GLU A 213 -1.17 -7.80 -0.45
N ASN A 214 -0.67 -8.94 0.02
CA ASN A 214 -0.79 -9.32 1.43
C ASN A 214 0.13 -8.53 2.36
N HIS A 215 1.29 -8.08 1.86
CA HIS A 215 2.25 -7.35 2.67
C HIS A 215 2.09 -5.85 2.43
N PRO A 216 2.82 -5.19 1.52
CA PRO A 216 2.84 -3.74 1.52
C PRO A 216 1.49 -3.09 1.22
N HIS A 217 0.63 -3.70 0.39
CA HIS A 217 -0.70 -3.15 0.14
C HIS A 217 -1.59 -3.23 1.39
N ASN A 218 -1.89 -4.45 1.89
CA ASN A 218 -2.79 -4.62 3.04
C ASN A 218 -2.23 -3.95 4.30
N MET A 219 -0.92 -4.00 4.51
CA MET A 219 -0.29 -3.43 5.70
C MET A 219 -0.25 -1.91 5.65
N LEU A 220 -0.08 -1.27 4.48
CA LEU A 220 -0.14 0.18 4.39
C LEU A 220 -1.58 0.71 4.54
N HIS A 221 -2.56 0.02 3.95
CA HIS A 221 -3.98 0.28 4.20
C HIS A 221 -4.30 0.22 5.71
N THR A 222 -3.84 -0.85 6.36
CA THR A 222 -4.00 -1.02 7.81
C THR A 222 -3.26 0.07 8.58
N ALA A 223 -2.02 0.40 8.20
CA ALA A 223 -1.19 1.37 8.88
C ALA A 223 -1.74 2.80 8.85
N LEU A 224 -2.35 3.21 7.73
CA LEU A 224 -2.95 4.54 7.58
C LEU A 224 -4.25 4.68 8.37
N GLY A 225 -4.98 3.58 8.56
CA GLY A 225 -6.21 3.55 9.32
C GLY A 225 -7.34 4.38 8.71
N GLY A 226 -8.35 4.72 9.52
CA GLY A 226 -9.49 5.53 9.07
C GLY A 226 -10.13 4.98 7.80
N ASP A 227 -10.27 5.83 6.78
CA ASP A 227 -10.78 5.44 5.47
C ASP A 227 -9.91 4.38 4.77
N MET A 228 -8.58 4.51 4.89
CA MET A 228 -7.61 3.60 4.27
C MET A 228 -7.66 2.18 4.83
N LEU A 229 -8.21 1.96 6.02
CA LEU A 229 -8.39 0.62 6.60
C LEU A 229 -9.47 -0.20 5.90
N GLY A 230 -10.51 0.45 5.39
CA GLY A 230 -11.68 -0.22 4.86
C GLY A 230 -11.57 -0.52 3.37
N LEU A 231 -11.78 -1.79 2.98
CA LEU A 231 -11.80 -2.22 1.56
C LEU A 231 -12.81 -1.45 0.69
N VAL A 232 -13.87 -0.92 1.31
CA VAL A 232 -14.94 -0.18 0.61
C VAL A 232 -14.81 1.34 0.74
N SER A 233 -13.87 1.83 1.55
CA SER A 233 -13.69 3.25 1.87
C SER A 233 -12.33 3.80 1.49
N SER A 234 -11.32 2.95 1.21
CA SER A 234 -9.93 3.38 1.03
C SER A 234 -9.74 4.49 -0.01
N VAL A 235 -10.48 4.43 -1.11
CA VAL A 235 -10.47 5.45 -2.17
C VAL A 235 -10.91 6.83 -1.68
N ASN A 236 -11.65 6.94 -0.57
CA ASN A 236 -12.03 8.23 0.01
C ASN A 236 -10.80 9.11 0.31
N ASP A 237 -9.69 8.49 0.72
CA ASP A 237 -8.44 9.18 1.05
C ASP A 237 -7.58 9.42 -0.21
N PRO A 238 -7.24 10.68 -0.53
CA PRO A 238 -6.38 11.02 -1.65
C PRO A 238 -5.02 10.31 -1.69
N ILE A 239 -4.51 9.81 -0.56
CA ILE A 239 -3.25 9.05 -0.53
C ILE A 239 -3.36 7.68 -1.22
N PHE A 240 -4.58 7.14 -1.37
CA PHE A 240 -4.88 5.91 -2.10
C PHE A 240 -4.20 5.88 -3.47
N TRP A 241 -4.33 6.98 -4.22
CA TRP A 241 -3.82 7.07 -5.58
C TRP A 241 -2.29 6.98 -5.64
N LEU A 242 -1.59 7.58 -4.68
CA LEU A 242 -0.13 7.53 -4.60
C LEU A 242 0.35 6.14 -4.17
N HIS A 243 -0.40 5.49 -3.27
CA HIS A 243 -0.14 4.13 -2.84
C HIS A 243 -0.27 3.14 -4.02
N HIS A 244 -1.40 3.13 -4.72
CA HIS A 244 -1.63 2.22 -5.84
C HIS A 244 -0.77 2.54 -7.07
N CYS A 245 -0.38 3.81 -7.26
CA CYS A 245 0.62 4.17 -8.26
C CYS A 245 2.00 3.54 -7.94
N ASN A 246 2.40 3.46 -6.65
CA ASN A 246 3.63 2.76 -6.27
C ASN A 246 3.51 1.22 -6.38
N LEU A 247 2.33 0.65 -6.11
CA LEU A 247 2.09 -0.78 -6.35
C LEU A 247 2.24 -1.13 -7.84
N ASP A 248 1.66 -0.31 -8.72
CA ASP A 248 1.82 -0.47 -10.17
C ASP A 248 3.28 -0.27 -10.62
N ARG A 249 4.00 0.67 -10.00
CA ARG A 249 5.46 0.81 -10.19
C ARG A 249 6.20 -0.47 -9.86
N TRP A 250 5.93 -1.09 -8.71
CA TRP A 250 6.60 -2.35 -8.34
C TRP A 250 6.22 -3.50 -9.27
N TRP A 251 4.97 -3.56 -9.74
CA TRP A 251 4.59 -4.53 -10.76
C TRP A 251 5.34 -4.29 -12.08
N ALA A 252 5.38 -3.06 -12.60
CA ALA A 252 6.14 -2.72 -13.80
C ALA A 252 7.63 -3.10 -13.67
N ARG A 253 8.25 -2.83 -12.51
CA ARG A 253 9.63 -3.26 -12.21
C ARG A 253 9.78 -4.78 -12.22
N TRP A 254 8.83 -5.51 -11.65
CA TRP A 254 8.84 -6.97 -11.66
C TRP A 254 8.69 -7.54 -13.09
N GLN A 255 7.81 -6.96 -13.91
CA GLN A 255 7.64 -7.35 -15.31
C GLN A 255 8.94 -7.16 -16.11
N LEU A 256 9.59 -6.00 -15.95
CA LEU A 256 10.86 -5.69 -16.61
C LEU A 256 12.03 -6.57 -16.12
N ALA A 257 12.05 -6.93 -14.83
CA ALA A 257 13.09 -7.77 -14.26
C ALA A 257 12.92 -9.26 -14.61
N ASN A 258 11.72 -9.69 -15.03
CA ASN A 258 11.38 -11.07 -15.30
C ASN A 258 10.73 -11.24 -16.69
N PRO A 259 11.42 -10.92 -17.80
CA PRO A 259 10.81 -10.89 -19.14
C PRO A 259 10.20 -12.23 -19.59
N ASP A 260 10.67 -13.36 -19.05
CA ASP A 260 10.14 -14.69 -19.37
C ASP A 260 8.74 -14.95 -18.76
N VAL A 261 8.38 -14.24 -17.69
CA VAL A 261 7.13 -14.43 -16.93
C VAL A 261 6.35 -13.14 -16.67
N GLY A 262 6.91 -11.98 -17.02
CA GLY A 262 6.35 -10.65 -16.75
C GLY A 262 5.00 -10.39 -17.42
N ASP A 263 4.74 -11.07 -18.53
CA ASP A 263 3.48 -11.01 -19.28
C ASP A 263 2.59 -12.24 -19.03
N THR A 264 2.97 -13.12 -18.11
CA THR A 264 2.10 -14.25 -17.70
C THR A 264 1.04 -13.79 -16.71
N TYR A 265 -0.08 -14.51 -16.70
CA TYR A 265 -1.20 -14.24 -15.81
C TYR A 265 -1.74 -15.58 -15.28
N SER A 266 -1.85 -15.67 -13.96
CA SER A 266 -2.25 -16.88 -13.24
C SER A 266 -2.89 -16.50 -11.89
N GLY A 267 -3.52 -17.47 -11.24
CA GLY A 267 -4.24 -17.29 -9.99
C GLY A 267 -5.72 -17.61 -10.14
N ASN A 268 -6.52 -17.24 -9.14
CA ASN A 268 -7.96 -17.54 -9.12
C ASN A 268 -8.77 -16.30 -9.53
N VAL A 269 -9.83 -16.52 -10.30
CA VAL A 269 -10.83 -15.47 -10.63
C VAL A 269 -11.67 -15.10 -9.41
N GLU A 270 -11.85 -16.03 -8.48
CA GLU A 270 -12.64 -15.83 -7.27
C GLU A 270 -11.79 -16.04 -6.02
N SER A 271 -11.95 -15.13 -5.06
CA SER A 271 -11.25 -15.19 -3.77
C SER A 271 -11.61 -16.45 -3.00
N GLY A 272 -10.63 -17.03 -2.31
CA GLY A 272 -10.80 -18.26 -1.51
C GLY A 272 -10.87 -19.56 -2.32
N MET A 273 -10.83 -19.49 -3.66
CA MET A 273 -10.72 -20.67 -4.52
C MET A 273 -9.25 -21.10 -4.67
N ASN A 274 -9.03 -22.30 -5.22
CA ASN A 274 -7.69 -22.83 -5.51
C ASN A 274 -7.73 -23.68 -6.80
N ASP A 275 -8.32 -23.13 -7.84
CA ASP A 275 -8.49 -23.78 -9.14
C ASP A 275 -7.58 -23.18 -10.23
N ASN A 276 -6.89 -22.07 -9.94
CA ASN A 276 -5.94 -21.40 -10.83
C ASN A 276 -6.52 -21.17 -12.24
N ASN A 277 -7.76 -20.70 -12.29
CA ASN A 277 -8.60 -20.64 -13.48
C ASN A 277 -8.55 -19.29 -14.23
N ALA A 278 -7.70 -18.35 -13.81
CA ALA A 278 -7.60 -17.03 -14.42
C ALA A 278 -7.02 -17.07 -15.84
N SER A 279 -7.53 -16.20 -16.71
CA SER A 279 -7.14 -16.09 -18.12
C SER A 279 -6.94 -14.63 -18.54
N LEU A 280 -6.03 -14.40 -19.50
CA LEU A 280 -5.82 -13.07 -20.09
C LEU A 280 -7.09 -12.52 -20.78
N THR A 281 -8.02 -13.40 -21.15
CA THR A 281 -9.31 -13.02 -21.74
C THR A 281 -10.38 -12.65 -20.72
N ASP A 282 -10.09 -12.76 -19.42
CA ASP A 282 -11.05 -12.41 -18.37
C ASP A 282 -11.43 -10.93 -18.47
N LEU A 283 -12.72 -10.66 -18.31
CA LEU A 283 -13.28 -9.31 -18.35
C LEU A 283 -13.23 -8.68 -16.95
N MET A 284 -12.72 -7.46 -16.89
CA MET A 284 -12.71 -6.60 -15.72
C MET A 284 -13.76 -5.51 -15.87
N HIS A 285 -14.59 -5.39 -14.85
CA HIS A 285 -15.70 -4.44 -14.80
C HIS A 285 -15.29 -3.17 -14.06
N TYR A 286 -15.78 -2.01 -14.54
CA TYR A 286 -15.53 -0.70 -13.91
C TYR A 286 -16.81 0.09 -13.67
N SER A 287 -17.94 -0.61 -13.55
CA SER A 287 -19.25 -0.07 -13.13
C SER A 287 -19.66 1.23 -13.84
N GLY A 288 -19.36 1.35 -15.14
CA GLY A 288 -19.82 2.45 -15.98
C GLY A 288 -18.83 3.59 -16.23
N ILE A 289 -17.69 3.67 -15.51
CA ILE A 289 -16.64 4.66 -15.83
C ILE A 289 -15.92 4.34 -17.15
N HIS A 290 -15.86 3.06 -17.49
CA HIS A 290 -15.28 2.54 -18.72
C HIS A 290 -16.00 1.24 -19.11
N PRO A 291 -16.12 0.91 -20.41
CA PRO A 291 -16.51 -0.43 -20.85
C PRO A 291 -15.65 -1.53 -20.22
N ASP A 292 -16.14 -2.76 -20.22
CA ASP A 292 -15.38 -3.91 -19.74
C ASP A 292 -14.08 -4.07 -20.53
N ILE A 293 -13.00 -4.38 -19.81
CA ILE A 293 -11.65 -4.47 -20.36
C ILE A 293 -11.09 -5.88 -20.11
N THR A 294 -10.39 -6.45 -21.10
CA THR A 294 -9.69 -7.72 -20.89
C THR A 294 -8.38 -7.51 -20.12
N VAL A 295 -8.01 -8.50 -19.29
CA VAL A 295 -6.70 -8.50 -18.61
C VAL A 295 -5.55 -8.33 -19.59
N GLU A 296 -5.59 -9.00 -20.75
CA GLU A 296 -4.59 -8.90 -21.81
C GLU A 296 -4.25 -7.46 -22.19
N SER A 297 -5.28 -6.61 -22.31
CA SER A 297 -5.09 -5.24 -22.79
C SER A 297 -4.30 -4.37 -21.82
N VAL A 298 -4.18 -4.74 -20.54
CA VAL A 298 -3.53 -3.90 -19.51
C VAL A 298 -2.17 -4.42 -19.05
N MET A 299 -1.75 -5.59 -19.53
CA MET A 299 -0.47 -6.20 -19.13
C MET A 299 0.73 -5.31 -19.54
N ASN A 300 0.60 -4.59 -20.65
CA ASN A 300 1.62 -3.66 -21.12
C ASN A 300 1.35 -2.23 -20.63
N PHE A 301 2.15 -1.72 -19.70
CA PHE A 301 1.99 -0.35 -19.17
C PHE A 301 2.54 0.76 -20.09
N THR A 302 3.22 0.39 -21.18
CA THR A 302 3.79 1.34 -22.15
C THR A 302 3.01 1.44 -23.46
N ASN A 303 2.05 0.54 -23.72
CA ASN A 303 1.18 0.63 -24.89
C ASN A 303 -0.17 -0.08 -24.72
N GLY A 304 -0.54 -0.42 -23.48
CA GLY A 304 -1.77 -1.15 -23.19
C GLY A 304 -3.01 -0.28 -23.32
N LEU A 305 -4.15 -0.95 -23.46
CA LEU A 305 -5.49 -0.37 -23.52
C LEU A 305 -5.57 0.73 -24.57
N ASP A 306 -5.23 0.37 -25.81
CA ASP A 306 -5.23 1.25 -26.99
C ASP A 306 -4.42 2.55 -26.78
N GLY A 307 -3.31 2.46 -26.06
CA GLY A 307 -2.43 3.58 -25.78
C GLY A 307 -2.83 4.42 -24.56
N LEU A 308 -3.89 4.05 -23.81
CA LEU A 308 -4.19 4.69 -22.52
C LEU A 308 -3.00 4.53 -21.56
N LEU A 309 -2.47 3.31 -21.50
CA LEU A 309 -1.32 2.98 -20.68
C LEU A 309 -0.06 3.29 -21.49
N CYS A 310 0.39 4.54 -21.36
CA CYS A 310 1.54 5.08 -22.07
C CYS A 310 2.45 5.83 -21.07
N TYR A 311 3.04 5.08 -20.13
CA TYR A 311 3.86 5.67 -19.08
C TYR A 311 5.08 4.83 -18.71
N THR A 312 6.00 5.47 -17.98
CA THR A 312 7.14 4.86 -17.28
C THR A 312 7.16 5.35 -15.84
N TYR A 313 8.08 4.84 -15.03
CA TYR A 313 8.30 5.32 -13.66
C TYR A 313 9.70 5.88 -13.52
N SER A 314 9.87 6.89 -12.68
CA SER A 314 11.20 7.28 -12.21
C SER A 314 11.78 6.18 -11.31
N ASP A 315 13.11 6.22 -11.13
CA ASP A 315 13.82 5.25 -10.29
C ASP A 315 13.54 5.41 -8.79
N SER A 316 12.73 6.41 -8.41
CA SER A 316 12.58 6.91 -7.04
C SER A 316 13.88 7.50 -6.52
N ILE A 317 13.81 8.12 -5.36
CA ILE A 317 14.83 9.03 -4.85
C ILE A 317 16.18 8.31 -4.67
N GLY A 318 17.09 8.58 -5.60
CA GLY A 318 18.51 8.73 -5.32
C GLY A 318 18.83 10.21 -5.12
N ASN A 319 18.82 10.65 -3.85
CA ASN A 319 19.08 12.02 -3.36
C ASN A 319 17.95 13.06 -3.63
N PRO A 320 17.17 13.47 -2.61
CA PRO A 320 16.02 14.36 -2.80
C PRO A 320 16.45 15.79 -3.14
N ASN A 321 15.92 16.34 -4.24
CA ASN A 321 16.03 17.76 -4.58
C ASN A 321 14.99 18.60 -3.80
N ILE A 322 14.86 18.33 -2.49
CA ILE A 322 13.99 19.07 -1.58
C ILE A 322 14.76 20.31 -1.14
N THR A 323 14.27 21.53 -1.34
CA THR A 323 14.99 22.76 -0.91
C THR A 323 14.95 23.00 0.60
N ASN A 324 14.17 22.22 1.35
CA ASN A 324 14.17 22.24 2.81
C ASN A 324 15.34 21.42 3.36
N THR A 325 16.33 22.11 3.94
CA THR A 325 17.54 21.51 4.54
C THR A 325 17.26 20.50 5.67
N GLU A 326 16.11 20.58 6.36
CA GLU A 326 15.72 19.59 7.39
C GLU A 326 15.24 18.26 6.78
N LEU A 327 14.82 18.29 5.51
CA LEU A 327 14.37 17.13 4.74
C LEU A 327 15.43 16.63 3.74
N GLN A 328 16.57 17.34 3.66
CA GLN A 328 17.75 16.97 2.85
C GLN A 328 18.74 16.08 3.62
N THR A 329 18.66 16.01 4.94
CA THR A 329 19.54 15.14 5.72
C THR A 329 19.01 13.71 5.67
N PRO A 330 19.74 12.75 5.09
CA PRO A 330 19.51 11.35 5.42
C PRO A 330 19.58 11.24 6.95
N ILE A 331 18.64 10.51 7.56
CA ILE A 331 18.79 10.12 8.95
C ILE A 331 20.01 9.20 8.99
N THR A 332 21.17 9.75 9.32
CA THR A 332 22.32 8.96 9.73
C THR A 332 22.01 8.43 11.12
N ASP A 333 22.15 7.13 11.29
CA ASP A 333 21.88 6.30 12.48
C ASP A 333 22.42 6.84 13.83
N ASP A 334 23.32 7.82 13.80
CA ASP A 334 24.19 8.14 14.94
C ASP A 334 23.72 9.27 15.89
N ARG A 335 22.48 9.78 15.83
CA ARG A 335 22.06 10.87 16.75
C ARG A 335 20.64 10.76 17.29
N ILE A 336 20.39 9.76 18.13
CA ILE A 336 19.37 9.87 19.18
C ILE A 336 19.95 10.70 20.33
N PRO A 337 19.35 11.86 20.70
CA PRO A 337 19.76 12.60 21.89
C PRO A 337 19.51 11.76 23.15
N VAL A 338 20.57 11.57 23.95
CA VAL A 338 20.44 10.99 25.30
C VAL A 338 19.61 11.93 26.16
N LEU A 339 18.43 11.47 26.60
CA LEU A 339 17.60 12.21 27.55
C LEU A 339 18.29 12.27 28.93
N PRO A 340 18.18 13.38 29.69
CA PRO A 340 18.88 13.54 30.97
C PRO A 340 18.30 12.62 32.05
N GLY A 341 19.18 11.96 32.80
CA GLY A 341 18.82 11.01 33.84
C GLY A 341 17.98 11.60 34.97
N THR A 342 16.92 10.89 35.35
CA THR A 342 16.19 11.13 36.60
C THR A 342 16.66 10.16 37.67
N ASN A 343 17.45 10.70 38.60
CA ASN A 343 17.66 10.14 39.94
C ASN A 343 16.32 9.73 40.57
N THR A 344 16.23 8.53 41.10
CA THR A 344 15.25 8.20 42.14
C THR A 344 15.93 7.45 43.28
N ASP A 345 16.38 8.21 44.28
CA ASP A 345 16.46 7.72 45.65
C ASP A 345 15.04 7.39 46.11
N ALA A 346 14.80 6.12 46.44
CA ALA A 346 13.57 5.67 47.09
C ALA A 346 13.87 5.27 48.54
N PRO A 347 13.16 5.82 49.55
CA PRO A 347 13.14 5.23 50.88
C PRO A 347 12.04 4.15 50.97
N THR A 348 12.48 2.98 51.41
CA THR A 348 11.68 1.79 51.74
C THR A 348 10.54 2.07 52.71
N ARG A 349 9.36 1.46 52.47
CA ARG A 349 8.44 1.10 53.56
C ARG A 349 7.65 -0.18 53.30
N ARG A 350 7.90 -1.17 54.16
CA ARG A 350 7.15 -2.42 54.36
C ARG A 350 5.72 -2.19 54.87
N ARG A 351 4.77 -3.05 54.49
CA ARG A 351 3.77 -3.73 55.37
C ARG A 351 2.91 -4.70 54.52
N ARG A 352 3.00 -6.01 54.77
CA ARG A 352 2.26 -6.88 55.71
C ARG A 352 0.89 -7.38 55.19
N SER A 353 0.83 -8.71 55.15
CA SER A 353 -0.29 -9.61 54.92
C SER A 353 -1.43 -9.53 55.96
N HIS A 354 -2.67 -9.73 55.51
CA HIS A 354 -3.72 -10.47 56.22
C HIS A 354 -4.81 -10.94 55.24
N GLY A 355 -5.28 -12.19 55.39
CA GLY A 355 -6.37 -12.76 54.61
C GLY A 355 -7.70 -12.81 55.37
N LEU A 356 -8.79 -13.15 54.66
CA LEU A 356 -9.82 -14.16 55.02
C LEU A 356 -11.10 -14.04 54.16
N ARG A 357 -11.55 -15.23 53.72
CA ARG A 357 -12.93 -15.75 53.65
C ARG A 357 -13.88 -15.54 52.45
N ARG A 358 -14.45 -16.70 52.09
CA ARG A 358 -15.50 -17.06 51.11
C ARG A 358 -16.86 -16.40 51.41
N ARG A 359 -17.65 -16.19 50.34
CA ARG A 359 -19.08 -16.53 50.31
C ARG A 359 -19.55 -16.87 48.88
N SER A 360 -20.40 -17.90 48.81
CA SER A 360 -21.02 -18.46 47.61
C SER A 360 -22.45 -17.98 47.43
N SER A 361 -22.91 -17.80 46.19
CA SER A 361 -24.30 -18.09 45.79
C SER A 361 -24.40 -18.30 44.28
N SER A 362 -25.08 -19.38 43.89
CA SER A 362 -25.28 -19.95 42.55
C SER A 362 -26.45 -19.34 41.79
N THR A 363 -26.35 -19.27 40.45
CA THR A 363 -27.39 -19.70 39.48
C THR A 363 -26.81 -19.74 38.04
N THR A 364 -26.80 -20.93 37.44
CA THR A 364 -26.48 -21.31 36.04
C THR A 364 -27.69 -21.13 35.09
N PRO A 365 -27.61 -21.38 33.76
CA PRO A 365 -26.53 -21.17 32.77
C PRO A 365 -27.03 -20.57 31.41
N THR A 366 -26.21 -19.78 30.71
CA THR A 366 -26.32 -19.62 29.24
C THR A 366 -25.08 -20.22 28.57
N LYS A 367 -25.32 -21.17 27.67
CA LYS A 367 -24.30 -21.94 26.95
C LYS A 367 -23.43 -21.01 26.08
N SER A 368 -22.18 -20.75 26.47
CA SER A 368 -21.15 -20.35 25.51
C SER A 368 -20.67 -21.60 24.78
N LYS A 369 -20.70 -21.59 23.44
CA LYS A 369 -19.98 -22.58 22.63
C LYS A 369 -18.51 -22.53 23.04
N SER A 370 -17.99 -23.60 23.63
CA SER A 370 -16.56 -23.73 23.82
C SER A 370 -15.92 -23.87 22.45
N ILE A 371 -15.10 -22.90 22.07
CA ILE A 371 -14.10 -23.11 21.04
C ILE A 371 -13.08 -24.04 21.69
N THR A 372 -13.14 -25.32 21.34
CA THR A 372 -12.02 -26.24 21.58
C THR A 372 -10.79 -25.67 20.90
N PRO A 373 -9.65 -25.49 21.61
CA PRO A 373 -8.41 -25.10 20.96
C PRO A 373 -8.03 -26.19 19.96
N PRO A 374 -7.43 -25.83 18.81
CA PRO A 374 -6.98 -26.81 17.83
C PRO A 374 -5.94 -27.74 18.47
N PRO A 375 -5.84 -28.99 17.97
CA PRO A 375 -4.90 -29.96 18.53
C PRO A 375 -3.47 -29.43 18.39
N THR A 376 -2.69 -29.61 19.46
CA THR A 376 -1.26 -29.30 19.51
C THR A 376 -0.50 -30.30 18.65
N ASP A 377 -0.38 -30.02 17.35
CA ASP A 377 0.59 -30.73 16.51
C ASP A 377 1.99 -30.25 16.87
N ARG A 378 2.77 -31.13 17.49
CA ARG A 378 4.14 -30.89 17.98
C ARG A 378 5.19 -31.06 16.87
N SER A 379 4.99 -30.46 15.71
CA SER A 379 6.02 -30.54 14.65
C SER A 379 6.14 -29.30 13.77
N SER A 380 6.10 -28.10 14.35
CA SER A 380 6.52 -26.90 13.62
C SER A 380 7.97 -27.08 13.10
N PRO A 381 8.22 -26.96 11.79
CA PRO A 381 9.52 -27.24 11.21
C PRO A 381 10.58 -26.24 11.70
N LEU A 382 11.83 -26.70 11.73
CA LEU A 382 12.98 -25.81 11.95
C LEU A 382 13.02 -24.74 10.85
N LEU A 383 13.43 -23.54 11.23
CA LEU A 383 13.73 -22.49 10.26
C LEU A 383 14.87 -22.96 9.35
N SER A 384 14.72 -22.76 8.04
CA SER A 384 15.72 -23.17 7.04
C SER A 384 16.12 -21.97 6.20
N ALA A 385 17.39 -21.92 5.81
CA ALA A 385 17.87 -20.94 4.85
C ALA A 385 17.35 -21.28 3.45
N HIS A 386 17.24 -20.28 2.58
CA HIS A 386 17.06 -20.54 1.16
C HIS A 386 18.22 -21.37 0.59
N ALA A 387 17.95 -22.08 -0.50
CA ALA A 387 18.99 -22.81 -1.22
C ALA A 387 20.12 -21.84 -1.63
N ARG A 388 21.36 -22.20 -1.30
CA ARG A 388 22.56 -21.45 -1.68
C ARG A 388 22.57 -21.17 -3.18
N LEU A 389 23.12 -20.02 -3.59
CA LEU A 389 23.21 -19.67 -5.01
C LEU A 389 23.85 -20.81 -5.82
N SER A 390 23.20 -21.25 -6.89
CA SER A 390 23.68 -22.38 -7.69
C SER A 390 24.86 -21.99 -8.58
N ALA A 391 25.68 -22.98 -8.97
CA ALA A 391 26.80 -22.76 -9.89
C ALA A 391 26.33 -22.22 -11.26
N SER A 392 25.14 -22.64 -11.73
CA SER A 392 24.55 -22.13 -12.97
C SER A 392 24.11 -20.67 -12.84
N THR A 393 23.59 -20.25 -11.68
CA THR A 393 23.25 -18.84 -11.41
C THR A 393 24.49 -17.95 -11.35
N ILE A 394 25.58 -18.44 -10.74
CA ILE A 394 26.87 -17.73 -10.68
C ILE A 394 27.44 -17.53 -12.09
N ALA A 395 27.38 -18.57 -12.93
CA ALA A 395 27.83 -18.52 -14.31
C ALA A 395 26.97 -17.58 -15.18
N ALA A 396 25.64 -17.66 -15.06
CA ALA A 396 24.73 -16.82 -15.84
C ALA A 396 24.86 -15.31 -15.53
N LYS A 397 25.32 -14.96 -14.32
CA LYS A 397 25.48 -13.57 -13.87
C LYS A 397 26.91 -13.04 -13.99
N ASN A 398 27.85 -13.78 -14.59
CA ASN A 398 29.27 -13.40 -14.73
C ASN A 398 29.89 -12.89 -13.41
N MET A 399 29.55 -13.52 -12.28
CA MET A 399 29.99 -13.03 -10.98
C MET A 399 31.49 -13.32 -10.77
N SER A 400 32.23 -12.31 -10.34
CA SER A 400 33.64 -12.49 -10.00
C SER A 400 33.82 -13.40 -8.78
N ALA A 401 34.97 -14.09 -8.70
CA ALA A 401 35.30 -14.94 -7.56
C ALA A 401 35.21 -14.20 -6.21
N ALA A 402 35.55 -12.90 -6.20
CA ALA A 402 35.44 -12.05 -5.01
C ALA A 402 33.97 -11.78 -4.61
N GLN A 403 33.07 -11.59 -5.57
CA GLN A 403 31.63 -11.44 -5.31
C GLN A 403 31.03 -12.74 -4.78
N VAL A 404 31.36 -13.87 -5.41
CA VAL A 404 30.92 -15.20 -4.97
C VAL A 404 31.41 -15.48 -3.54
N SER A 405 32.67 -15.18 -3.23
CA SER A 405 33.24 -15.38 -1.90
C SER A 405 32.54 -14.55 -0.83
N ARG A 406 32.17 -13.30 -1.12
CA ARG A 406 31.41 -12.45 -0.18
C ARG A 406 30.02 -13.00 0.07
N ILE A 407 29.34 -13.50 -0.97
CA ILE A 407 28.01 -14.08 -0.82
C ILE A 407 28.07 -15.39 -0.02
N ARG A 408 29.04 -16.27 -0.29
CA ARG A 408 29.23 -17.50 0.52
C ARG A 408 29.49 -17.18 1.98
N ALA A 409 30.25 -16.13 2.28
CA ALA A 409 30.49 -15.72 3.66
C ALA A 409 29.19 -15.26 4.37
N GLN A 410 28.27 -14.62 3.65
CA GLN A 410 26.97 -14.22 4.20
C GLN A 410 26.01 -15.40 4.34
N GLU A 411 25.95 -16.31 3.36
CA GLU A 411 25.16 -17.55 3.45
C GLU A 411 25.55 -18.37 4.69
N VAL A 412 26.86 -18.46 5.00
CA VAL A 412 27.34 -19.13 6.22
C VAL A 412 26.89 -18.42 7.50
N LYS A 413 26.87 -17.08 7.52
CA LYS A 413 26.38 -16.33 8.69
C LYS A 413 24.87 -16.54 8.89
N VAL A 414 24.10 -16.62 7.81
CA VAL A 414 22.67 -16.94 7.86
C VAL A 414 22.45 -18.36 8.36
N ASP A 415 23.21 -19.35 7.89
CA ASP A 415 23.13 -20.73 8.39
C ASP A 415 23.39 -20.80 9.90
N VAL A 416 24.44 -20.11 10.39
CA VAL A 416 24.78 -20.04 11.83
C VAL A 416 23.70 -19.32 12.64
N PHE A 417 23.12 -18.24 12.10
CA PHE A 417 22.00 -17.54 12.73
C PHE A 417 20.82 -18.49 12.92
N LEU A 418 20.41 -19.20 11.86
CA LEU A 418 19.27 -20.10 11.89
C LEU A 418 19.51 -21.30 12.81
N GLU A 419 20.72 -21.84 12.86
CA GLU A 419 21.09 -22.88 13.83
C GLU A 419 20.87 -22.40 15.28
N ARG A 420 21.30 -21.18 15.61
CA ARG A 420 21.15 -20.62 16.96
C ARG A 420 19.70 -20.29 17.30
N VAL A 421 18.96 -19.76 16.35
CA VAL A 421 17.53 -19.45 16.50
C VAL A 421 16.72 -20.75 16.70
N ASN A 422 17.01 -21.78 15.92
CA ASN A 422 16.40 -23.11 16.07
C ASN A 422 16.77 -23.75 17.42
N ALA A 423 18.03 -23.63 17.86
CA ALA A 423 18.48 -24.12 19.16
C ALA A 423 17.84 -23.38 20.34
N ALA A 424 17.48 -22.10 20.15
CA ALA A 424 16.72 -21.30 21.11
C ALA A 424 15.22 -21.67 21.17
N GLY A 425 14.79 -22.69 20.42
CA GLY A 425 13.43 -23.22 20.44
C GLY A 425 12.48 -22.51 19.48
N TRP A 426 12.95 -21.58 18.65
CA TRP A 426 12.09 -20.87 17.71
C TRP A 426 11.82 -21.76 16.49
N ARG A 427 10.60 -21.67 15.94
CA ARG A 427 10.11 -22.54 14.86
C ARG A 427 9.36 -21.72 13.81
N SER A 428 9.35 -22.21 12.58
CA SER A 428 8.58 -21.60 11.49
C SER A 428 7.11 -22.00 11.58
N HIS A 429 6.19 -21.02 11.56
CA HIS A 429 4.74 -21.23 11.41
C HIS A 429 4.25 -20.75 10.03
N ALA A 430 5.07 -20.96 8.99
CA ALA A 430 4.81 -20.49 7.61
C ALA A 430 3.46 -20.91 7.01
N ALA A 431 2.74 -21.89 7.59
CA ALA A 431 1.41 -22.28 7.13
C ALA A 431 0.29 -21.27 7.47
N ILE A 432 0.52 -20.30 8.35
CA ILE A 432 -0.52 -19.35 8.83
C ILE A 432 -0.09 -17.87 8.81
N GLY A 433 1.05 -17.52 8.22
CA GLY A 433 1.46 -16.11 8.02
C GLY A 433 1.65 -15.30 9.32
N GLN A 434 1.88 -15.95 10.46
CA GLN A 434 2.14 -15.27 11.73
C GLN A 434 3.46 -15.72 12.38
N TRP A 435 4.20 -14.76 12.94
CA TRP A 435 5.34 -15.00 13.82
C TRP A 435 4.82 -15.19 15.25
N VAL A 436 4.59 -16.43 15.68
CA VAL A 436 4.17 -16.73 17.06
C VAL A 436 5.23 -17.59 17.75
N PRO A 437 5.87 -17.10 18.83
CA PRO A 437 6.66 -17.95 19.71
C PRO A 437 5.76 -18.88 20.52
N GLU A 438 6.23 -20.09 20.84
CA GLU A 438 5.40 -21.07 21.55
C GLU A 438 4.78 -20.50 22.84
N PRO A 439 3.51 -20.84 23.12
CA PRO A 439 2.80 -20.30 24.27
C PRO A 439 3.52 -20.66 25.58
N GLY A 440 3.99 -19.63 26.29
CA GLY A 440 4.66 -19.74 27.59
C GLY A 440 6.14 -19.33 27.63
N SER A 441 6.73 -18.90 26.51
CA SER A 441 8.15 -18.48 26.46
C SER A 441 8.39 -17.04 25.99
N PHE A 442 7.35 -16.31 25.57
CA PHE A 442 7.50 -14.92 25.13
C PHE A 442 7.59 -13.98 26.33
N VAL A 443 8.76 -13.38 26.50
CA VAL A 443 9.08 -12.51 27.65
C VAL A 443 8.84 -11.02 27.35
N GLY A 444 8.11 -10.71 26.27
CA GLY A 444 7.89 -9.35 25.77
C GLY A 444 8.86 -8.96 24.65
N PHE A 445 8.43 -8.01 23.80
CA PHE A 445 9.15 -7.58 22.58
C PHE A 445 10.56 -7.05 22.86
N GLU A 446 10.75 -6.28 23.94
CA GLU A 446 12.05 -5.73 24.33
C GLU A 446 13.07 -6.80 24.72
N GLU A 447 12.63 -7.85 25.43
CA GLU A 447 13.54 -8.95 25.77
C GLU A 447 13.82 -9.85 24.57
N TRP A 448 12.86 -9.99 23.65
CA TRP A 448 13.04 -10.66 22.37
C TRP A 448 14.06 -9.92 21.50
N LYS A 449 13.88 -8.62 21.28
CA LYS A 449 14.79 -7.75 20.52
C LYS A 449 16.21 -7.83 21.07
N ARG A 450 16.39 -7.65 22.39
CA ARG A 450 17.69 -7.78 23.06
C ARG A 450 18.37 -9.13 22.85
N LYS A 451 17.59 -10.23 22.77
CA LYS A 451 18.12 -11.58 22.51
C LYS A 451 18.50 -11.78 21.04
N VAL A 452 17.73 -11.22 20.11
CA VAL A 452 18.06 -11.19 18.68
C VAL A 452 19.32 -10.37 18.43
N ASP A 453 19.39 -9.17 18.98
CA ASP A 453 20.55 -8.27 18.83
C ASP A 453 21.83 -8.92 19.36
N ALA A 454 21.76 -9.55 20.56
CA ALA A 454 22.89 -10.29 21.11
C ALA A 454 23.30 -11.51 20.25
N LEU A 455 22.36 -12.14 19.53
CA LEU A 455 22.66 -13.23 18.61
C LEU A 455 23.32 -12.74 17.32
N LEU A 456 22.87 -11.60 16.79
CA LEU A 456 23.40 -10.97 15.58
C LEU A 456 24.81 -10.40 15.80
N ASP A 457 25.02 -9.72 16.93
CA ASP A 457 26.33 -9.24 17.38
C ASP A 457 27.33 -10.40 17.50
N ALA A 458 26.90 -11.53 18.07
CA ALA A 458 27.75 -12.70 18.27
C ALA A 458 28.18 -13.41 16.96
N ILE A 459 27.54 -13.10 15.83
CA ILE A 459 27.87 -13.66 14.50
C ILE A 459 28.36 -12.60 13.52
N GLY A 460 28.58 -11.36 13.99
CA GLY A 460 29.07 -10.24 13.20
C GLY A 460 28.15 -9.91 12.03
N LEU A 461 26.84 -10.04 12.25
CA LEU A 461 25.80 -9.44 11.42
C LEU A 461 25.33 -8.18 12.14
N PRO A 462 25.20 -7.02 11.46
CA PRO A 462 24.62 -5.85 12.10
C PRO A 462 23.19 -6.19 12.55
N PRO A 463 22.74 -5.69 13.71
CA PRO A 463 21.33 -5.72 14.05
C PRO A 463 20.53 -5.02 12.93
N PRO A 464 19.34 -5.53 12.56
CA PRO A 464 18.53 -4.99 11.48
C PRO A 464 18.07 -3.56 11.73
#